data_AF-A0A0C9XW13-F1
#
_entry.id   AF-A0A0C9XW13-F1
#
_cell.length_a   1.000
_cell.length_b   1.000
_cell.length_c   1.000
_cell.angle_alpha   90.00
_cell.angle_beta   90.00
_cell.angle_gamma   90.00
#
_symmetry.space_group_name_H-M   'P 1'
#
loop_
_entity.id
_entity.type
_entity.pdbx_description
1 polymer ?
#
loop_
_entity_poly.entity_id
_entity_poly.type
_entity_poly.pdbx_seq_one_letter_code
_entity_poly.pdbx_strand_id
1 'polypeptide(L)'
;MPIRMKHPLAIVNRLLSEYGSDGAISYDIGCTFSTALTNSIIGPKAPSLNTCLLVGAFHGHPHNHKCQLDWHLLYICGKGNTEGEGCEHMFSASNDLV
;
A
#
# COMPACT_ATOMS: atom_id res chain seq x y z
N MET A 1 -11.46 9.78 19.04
CA MET A 1 -11.74 8.42 18.56
C MET A 1 -10.72 8.08 17.48
N PRO A 2 -10.05 6.92 17.51
CA PRO A 2 -9.13 6.56 16.44
C PRO A 2 -9.91 6.46 15.13
N ILE A 3 -9.35 7.05 14.06
CA ILE A 3 -9.90 6.95 12.70
C ILE A 3 -9.96 5.47 12.33
N ARG A 4 -11.15 4.97 12.03
CA ARG A 4 -11.39 3.55 11.74
C ARG A 4 -11.33 3.33 10.23
N MET A 5 -10.16 2.92 9.73
CA MET A 5 -9.93 2.65 8.30
C MET A 5 -10.53 1.30 7.86
N LYS A 6 -11.87 1.17 7.94
CA LYS A 6 -12.59 -0.11 7.73
C LYS A 6 -12.36 -0.71 6.34
N HIS A 7 -12.50 0.09 5.28
CA HIS A 7 -12.40 -0.40 3.90
C HIS A 7 -10.97 -0.84 3.53
N PRO A 8 -9.92 -0.03 3.77
CA PRO A 8 -8.55 -0.47 3.52
C PRO A 8 -8.18 -1.75 4.29
N LEU A 9 -8.59 -1.87 5.56
CA LEU A 9 -8.36 -3.09 6.35
C LEU A 9 -9.06 -4.32 5.76
N ALA A 10 -10.31 -4.17 5.30
CA ALA A 10 -11.05 -5.27 4.68
C ALA A 10 -10.39 -5.73 3.38
N ILE A 11 -9.96 -4.78 2.54
CA ILE A 11 -9.24 -5.05 1.28
C ILE A 11 -7.93 -5.77 1.58
N VAL A 12 -7.11 -5.24 2.48
CA VAL A 12 -5.81 -5.84 2.85
C VAL A 12 -5.99 -7.25 3.42
N ASN A 13 -6.99 -7.49 4.29
CA ASN A 13 -7.25 -8.84 4.79
C ASN A 13 -7.56 -9.83 3.65
N ARG A 14 -8.28 -9.37 2.61
CA ARG A 14 -8.53 -10.19 1.43
C ARG A 14 -7.25 -10.45 0.66
N LEU A 15 -6.46 -9.41 0.36
CA LEU A 15 -5.19 -9.54 -0.34
C LEU A 15 -4.22 -10.51 0.36
N LEU A 16 -4.09 -10.38 1.69
CA LEU A 16 -3.26 -11.29 2.50
C LEU A 16 -3.72 -12.75 2.39
N SER A 17 -5.02 -12.99 2.26
CA SER A 17 -5.57 -14.35 2.16
C SER A 17 -5.41 -14.96 0.77
N GLU A 18 -5.42 -14.13 -0.28
CA GLU A 18 -5.34 -14.57 -1.68
C GLU A 18 -3.89 -14.74 -2.16
N TYR A 19 -3.02 -13.77 -1.86
CA TYR A 19 -1.65 -13.74 -2.37
C TYR A 19 -0.65 -14.46 -1.46
N GLY A 20 -0.98 -14.65 -0.18
CA GLY A 20 -0.12 -15.37 0.76
C GLY A 20 1.18 -14.63 1.07
N SER A 21 2.28 -15.39 1.16
CA SER A 21 3.57 -14.88 1.63
C SER A 21 4.30 -14.03 0.58
N ASP A 22 5.17 -13.14 1.05
CA ASP A 22 6.11 -12.35 0.25
C ASP A 22 5.44 -11.38 -0.74
N GLY A 23 4.20 -10.99 -0.44
CA GLY A 23 3.43 -10.03 -1.23
C GLY A 23 3.75 -8.56 -0.92
N ALA A 24 3.50 -7.68 -1.89
CA ALA A 24 3.58 -6.23 -1.72
C ALA A 24 2.23 -5.56 -2.04
N ILE A 25 1.82 -4.57 -1.23
CA ILE A 25 0.56 -3.84 -1.40
C ILE A 25 0.86 -2.35 -1.57
N SER A 26 0.52 -1.81 -2.75
CA SER A 26 0.58 -0.36 -3.00
C SER A 26 -0.63 0.34 -2.40
N TYR A 27 -0.37 1.44 -1.68
CA TYR A 27 -1.40 2.34 -1.21
C TYR A 27 -0.83 3.74 -1.01
N ASP A 28 -1.54 4.77 -1.50
CA ASP A 28 -1.07 6.17 -1.52
C ASP A 28 -0.64 6.66 -0.13
N ILE A 29 -1.38 6.21 0.88
CA ILE A 29 -1.14 6.52 2.29
C ILE A 29 -0.54 5.33 3.05
N GLY A 30 0.16 4.41 2.36
CA GLY A 30 0.74 3.19 2.93
C GLY A 30 1.54 3.43 4.21
N CYS A 31 2.31 4.53 4.25
CA CYS A 31 3.08 4.92 5.44
C CYS A 31 2.19 5.19 6.67
N THR A 32 1.13 5.98 6.53
CA THR A 32 0.17 6.27 7.60
C THR A 32 -0.71 5.06 7.90
N PHE A 33 -1.13 4.35 6.86
CA PHE A 33 -1.96 3.16 6.98
C PHE A 33 -1.27 2.02 7.73
N SER A 34 0.06 1.90 7.65
CA SER A 34 0.84 0.89 8.40
C SER A 34 0.51 0.88 9.89
N THR A 35 0.27 2.05 10.49
CA THR A 35 -0.09 2.20 11.90
C THR A 35 -1.51 1.67 12.16
N ALA A 36 -2.45 1.94 11.25
CA ALA A 36 -3.81 1.42 11.34
C ALA A 36 -3.84 -0.11 11.15
N LEU A 37 -3.06 -0.64 10.22
CA LEU A 37 -2.91 -2.08 9.99
C LEU A 37 -2.34 -2.78 11.23
N THR A 38 -1.23 -2.26 11.77
CA THR A 38 -0.54 -2.83 12.94
C THR A 38 -1.46 -2.89 14.16
N ASN A 39 -2.27 -1.85 14.38
CA ASN A 39 -3.19 -1.78 15.53
C ASN A 39 -4.54 -2.48 15.30
N SER A 40 -4.72 -3.17 14.17
CA SER A 40 -5.96 -3.88 13.85
C SER A 40 -5.92 -5.36 14.25
N ILE A 41 -7.08 -6.02 14.24
CA ILE A 41 -7.18 -7.47 14.50
C ILE A 41 -6.40 -8.33 13.48
N ILE A 42 -6.13 -7.79 12.30
CA ILE A 42 -5.35 -8.46 11.25
C ILE A 42 -3.87 -8.05 11.26
N GLY A 43 -3.46 -7.15 12.16
CA GLY A 43 -2.09 -6.65 12.26
C GLY A 43 -1.02 -7.76 12.31
N PRO A 44 -1.22 -8.86 13.06
CA PRO A 44 -0.26 -9.97 13.08
C PRO A 44 -0.11 -10.72 11.75
N LYS A 45 -1.11 -10.63 10.84
CA LYS A 45 -1.09 -11.39 9.58
C LYS A 45 -0.02 -10.87 8.62
N ALA A 46 0.10 -9.55 8.46
CA ALA A 46 1.02 -8.96 7.49
C ALA A 46 2.49 -9.35 7.76
N PRO A 47 3.02 -9.25 9.00
CA PRO A 47 4.36 -9.75 9.31
C PRO A 47 4.49 -11.27 9.16
N SER A 48 3.45 -12.05 9.52
CA SER A 48 3.49 -13.53 9.39
C SER A 48 3.59 -14.02 7.95
N LEU A 49 3.12 -13.20 7.00
CA LEU A 49 3.16 -13.45 5.57
C LEU A 49 4.30 -12.66 4.90
N ASN A 50 5.21 -12.05 5.66
CA ASN A 50 6.26 -11.18 5.11
C ASN A 50 5.73 -10.13 4.09
N THR A 51 4.54 -9.59 4.35
CA THR A 51 3.90 -8.64 3.44
C THR A 51 4.50 -7.24 3.61
N CYS A 52 4.84 -6.62 2.49
CA CYS A 52 5.34 -5.25 2.44
C CYS A 52 4.23 -4.28 2.03
N LEU A 53 4.07 -3.15 2.74
CA LEU A 53 3.31 -2.01 2.21
C LEU A 53 4.27 -1.09 1.46
N LEU A 54 3.77 -0.41 0.43
CA LEU A 54 4.53 0.59 -0.31
C LEU A 54 3.63 1.76 -0.71
N VAL A 55 4.26 2.88 -1.02
CA VAL A 55 3.60 4.09 -1.55
C VAL A 55 3.96 4.22 -3.02
N GLY A 56 2.94 4.56 -3.83
CA GLY A 56 3.06 4.83 -5.26
C GLY A 56 4.16 5.86 -5.58
N ALA A 57 4.74 5.80 -6.78
CA ALA A 57 5.91 6.61 -7.12
C ALA A 57 5.59 8.11 -7.13
N PHE A 58 4.36 8.49 -7.52
CA PHE A 58 3.92 9.88 -7.54
C PHE A 58 3.65 10.38 -6.11
N HIS A 59 2.92 9.61 -5.31
CA HIS A 59 2.61 9.98 -3.91
C HIS A 59 3.81 9.87 -2.97
N GLY A 60 4.76 8.99 -3.29
CA GLY A 60 5.94 8.72 -2.46
C GLY A 60 6.94 9.86 -2.46
N HIS A 61 7.14 10.54 -3.59
CA HIS A 61 8.14 11.61 -3.72
C HIS A 61 7.83 12.88 -2.89
N PRO A 62 6.56 13.31 -2.74
CA PRO A 62 6.18 14.39 -1.81
C PRO A 62 6.34 14.07 -0.33
N HIS A 63 6.49 12.80 0.06
CA HIS A 63 6.65 12.44 1.47
C HIS A 63 8.05 12.82 2.00
N ASN A 64 8.18 12.88 3.34
CA ASN A 64 9.47 13.16 3.96
C ASN A 64 10.52 12.08 3.62
N HIS A 65 11.80 12.44 3.69
CA HIS A 65 12.91 11.56 3.30
C HIS A 65 12.87 10.19 4.00
N LYS A 66 12.52 10.13 5.29
CA LYS A 66 12.39 8.85 6.01
C LYS A 66 11.31 7.96 5.39
N CYS A 67 10.15 8.55 5.07
CA CYS A 67 9.08 7.82 4.42
C CYS A 67 9.48 7.32 3.02
N GLN A 68 10.28 8.09 2.29
CA GLN A 68 10.77 7.64 0.99
C GLN A 68 11.66 6.40 1.13
N LEU A 69 12.62 6.41 2.07
CA LEU A 69 13.51 5.28 2.31
C LEU A 69 12.76 4.01 2.72
N ASP A 70 11.75 4.15 3.59
CA ASP A 70 11.04 3.01 4.17
C ASP A 70 9.94 2.46 3.22
N TRP A 71 9.31 3.30 2.39
CA TRP A 71 8.07 2.92 1.68
C TRP A 71 8.08 3.16 0.16
N HIS A 72 9.06 3.88 -0.40
CA HIS A 72 9.05 4.18 -1.84
C HIS A 72 9.43 2.96 -2.68
N LEU A 73 8.77 2.85 -3.83
CA LEU A 73 9.03 1.85 -4.88
C LEU A 73 10.44 1.86 -5.48
N LEU A 74 11.35 2.74 -5.07
CA LEU A 74 12.76 2.64 -5.50
C LEU A 74 13.59 1.78 -4.55
N TYR A 75 13.21 1.67 -3.27
CA TYR A 75 14.07 1.09 -2.22
C TYR A 75 13.64 -0.28 -1.70
N ILE A 76 12.38 -0.65 -1.88
CA ILE A 76 11.89 -2.03 -1.61
C ILE A 76 12.45 -3.03 -2.69
N CYS A 77 12.47 -4.33 -2.45
CA CYS A 77 12.82 -5.32 -3.48
C CYS A 77 11.58 -6.16 -3.86
N GLY A 78 11.56 -6.78 -5.04
CA GLY A 78 10.50 -7.73 -5.42
C GLY A 78 9.19 -7.13 -5.95
N LYS A 79 9.15 -5.82 -6.23
CA LYS A 79 7.95 -5.11 -6.72
C LYS A 79 7.64 -5.31 -8.21
N GLY A 80 8.59 -5.85 -8.97
CA GLY A 80 8.56 -5.79 -10.43
C GLY A 80 8.65 -4.34 -10.95
N ASN A 81 8.11 -4.10 -12.14
CA ASN A 81 8.15 -2.81 -12.83
C ASN A 81 6.90 -1.94 -12.55
N THR A 82 6.20 -2.18 -11.44
CA THR A 82 5.03 -1.37 -11.08
C THR A 82 5.45 -0.02 -10.51
N GLU A 83 4.73 1.03 -10.87
CA GLU A 83 4.85 2.36 -10.26
C GLU A 83 3.83 2.58 -9.13
N GLY A 84 2.94 1.61 -8.88
CA GLY A 84 1.99 1.66 -7.78
C GLY A 84 0.82 2.64 -7.94
N GLU A 85 0.66 3.25 -9.12
CA GLU A 85 -0.34 4.30 -9.46
C GLU A 85 -1.45 3.78 -10.42
N GLY A 86 -1.72 2.46 -10.40
CA GLY A 86 -2.59 1.83 -11.40
C GLY A 86 -4.03 2.38 -11.40
N CYS A 87 -4.55 2.78 -10.24
CA CYS A 87 -5.88 3.37 -10.11
C CYS A 87 -5.91 4.74 -10.78
N GLU A 88 -4.91 5.58 -10.54
CA GLU A 88 -4.73 6.92 -11.08
C GLU A 88 -4.67 6.89 -12.61
N HIS A 89 -3.90 5.96 -13.18
CA HIS A 89 -3.84 5.77 -14.63
C HIS A 89 -5.20 5.37 -15.22
N MET A 90 -5.90 4.41 -14.58
CA MET A 90 -7.23 3.98 -15.01
C MET A 90 -8.25 5.12 -14.95
N PHE A 91 -8.29 5.87 -13.85
CA PHE A 91 -9.20 7.00 -13.69
C PHE A 91 -8.85 8.15 -14.63
N SER A 92 -7.55 8.45 -14.82
CA SER A 92 -7.11 9.45 -15.78
C SER A 92 -7.55 9.11 -17.20
N ALA A 93 -7.36 7.86 -17.64
CA ALA A 93 -7.81 7.41 -18.96
C ALA A 93 -9.34 7.48 -19.11
N SER A 94 -10.10 7.33 -18.02
CA SER A 94 -11.56 7.46 -18.06
C SER A 94 -12.04 8.89 -18.30
N ASN A 95 -11.22 9.90 -18.00
CA ASN A 95 -11.57 11.30 -18.28
C ASN A 95 -11.58 11.61 -19.78
N ASP A 96 -10.79 10.88 -20.58
CA ASP A 96 -10.73 11.03 -22.04
C ASP A 96 -11.95 10.39 -22.75
N LEU A 97 -12.80 9.67 -22.00
CA LEU A 97 -14.02 9.03 -22.50
C LEU A 97 -15.27 9.88 -22.31
N VAL A 98 -15.14 11.11 -21.80
CA VAL A 98 -16.23 12.07 -21.53
C VAL A 98 -16.23 13.20 -22.55
#